data_AF-A0A7K4IK50-F1
#
_entry.id   AF-A0A7K4IK50-F1
#
_cell.length_a   1.000
_cell.length_b   1.000
_cell.length_c   1.000
_cell.angle_alpha   90.00
_cell.angle_beta   90.00
_cell.angle_gamma   90.00
#
_symmetry.space_group_name_H-M   'P 1'
#
loop_
_entity.id
_entity.type
_entity.pdbx_description
1 polymer ?
#
loop_
_entity_poly.entity_id
_entity_poly.type
_entity_poly.pdbx_seq_one_letter_code
_entity_poly.pdbx_strand_id
1 'polypeptide(L)'
;MNRDWIQVESGCQIITLSRDCLTIRLKPDVVERLKESIKDDHMLNQALLTLLTWAHYSTIPIMDVLDVVIETIPSPPGSPELMKLIIKSNFQGGQRLYEVYLNPADAQKLASEVKKIISSKF
;
A
#
# COMPACT_ATOMS: atom_id res chain seq x y z
N MET A 1 7.89 19.99 14.99
CA MET A 1 7.98 19.73 13.54
C MET A 1 6.85 18.78 13.16
N ASN A 2 5.72 19.31 12.67
CA ASN A 2 4.66 18.46 12.12
C ASN A 2 5.22 17.83 10.84
N ARG A 3 5.36 16.50 10.81
CA ARG A 3 5.60 15.83 9.54
C ARG A 3 4.27 15.86 8.80
N ASP A 4 4.23 16.55 7.66
CA ASP A 4 3.07 16.60 6.76
C ASP A 4 2.79 15.26 6.05
N TRP A 5 3.52 14.21 6.44
CA TRP A 5 3.39 12.86 5.92
C TRP A 5 3.71 11.82 7.00
N ILE A 6 3.03 10.68 6.89
CA ILE A 6 3.27 9.46 7.65
C ILE A 6 3.82 8.43 6.69
N GLN A 7 4.89 7.76 7.08
CA GLN A 7 5.40 6.59 6.36
C GLN A 7 5.41 5.39 7.28
N VAL A 8 4.98 4.28 6.73
CA VAL A 8 4.94 2.97 7.36
C VAL A 8 5.64 1.99 6.43
N GLU A 9 6.45 1.11 7.01
CA GLU A 9 7.11 0.04 6.30
C GLU A 9 6.62 -1.29 6.82
N SER A 10 6.01 -2.10 5.95
CA SER A 10 5.47 -3.39 6.33
C SER A 10 5.79 -4.43 5.25
N GLY A 11 6.38 -5.54 5.67
CA GLY A 11 6.85 -6.58 4.77
C GLY A 11 7.73 -6.01 3.65
N CYS A 12 7.28 -6.20 2.41
CA CYS A 12 7.99 -5.76 1.19
C CYS A 12 7.60 -4.35 0.72
N GLN A 13 6.77 -3.62 1.47
CA GLN A 13 6.15 -2.38 1.03
C GLN A 13 6.50 -1.19 1.91
N ILE A 14 6.47 -0.01 1.31
CA ILE A 14 6.50 1.30 1.94
C ILE A 14 5.19 1.98 1.57
N ILE A 15 4.45 2.40 2.60
CA ILE A 15 3.20 3.13 2.48
C ILE A 15 3.46 4.54 2.98
N THR A 16 3.25 5.54 2.14
CA THR A 16 3.40 6.94 2.52
C THR A 16 2.06 7.65 2.33
N LEU A 17 1.55 8.20 3.43
CA LEU A 17 0.34 9.00 3.51
C LEU A 17 0.73 10.47 3.68
N SER A 18 0.34 11.31 2.74
CA SER A 18 0.36 12.77 2.88
C SER A 18 -1.06 13.32 2.98
N ARG A 19 -1.21 14.64 3.05
CA ARG A 19 -2.54 15.29 2.95
C ARG A 19 -3.19 15.11 1.57
N ASP A 20 -2.37 14.95 0.53
CA ASP A 20 -2.82 14.99 -0.86
C ASP A 20 -2.99 13.59 -1.45
N CYS A 21 -2.11 12.65 -1.09
CA CYS A 21 -2.11 11.30 -1.64
C CYS A 21 -1.67 10.23 -0.63
N LEU A 22 -2.16 9.02 -0.87
CA LEU A 22 -1.64 7.79 -0.32
C LEU A 22 -0.85 7.07 -1.42
N THR A 23 0.41 6.77 -1.14
CA THR A 23 1.29 6.05 -2.08
C THR A 23 1.68 4.71 -1.48
N ILE A 24 1.68 3.67 -2.32
CA ILE A 24 2.10 2.33 -1.96
C ILE A 24 3.18 1.92 -2.94
N ARG A 25 4.36 1.59 -2.41
CA ARG A 25 5.51 1.15 -3.22
C ARG A 25 6.20 -0.06 -2.62
N LEU A 26 6.90 -0.84 -3.45
CA LEU A 26 7.81 -1.87 -2.91
C LEU A 26 9.05 -1.19 -2.33
N LYS A 27 9.69 -1.86 -1.36
CA LYS A 27 10.97 -1.40 -0.85
C LYS A 27 12.05 -1.49 -1.94
N PRO A 28 12.97 -0.52 -2.04
CA PRO A 28 14.01 -0.53 -3.08
C PRO A 28 14.83 -1.82 -3.10
N ASP A 29 15.18 -2.37 -1.93
CA ASP A 29 15.95 -3.62 -1.81
C ASP A 29 15.16 -4.85 -2.29
N VAL A 30 13.83 -4.84 -2.18
CA VAL A 30 12.98 -5.90 -2.71
C VAL A 30 12.99 -5.86 -4.24
N VAL A 31 12.90 -4.65 -4.81
CA VAL A 31 12.95 -4.46 -6.27
C VAL A 31 14.27 -4.94 -6.84
N GLU A 32 15.39 -4.56 -6.23
CA GLU A 32 16.71 -4.98 -6.69
C GLU A 32 16.90 -6.49 -6.57
N ARG A 33 16.44 -7.11 -5.46
CA ARG A 33 16.47 -8.58 -5.32
C ARG A 33 15.61 -9.29 -6.37
N LEU A 34 14.43 -8.75 -6.69
CA LEU A 34 13.56 -9.31 -7.73
C LEU A 34 14.26 -9.26 -9.10
N LYS A 35 14.83 -8.11 -9.47
CA LYS A 35 15.60 -7.97 -10.72
C LYS A 35 16.76 -8.96 -10.79
N GLU A 36 17.51 -9.09 -9.71
CA GLU A 36 18.66 -10.01 -9.64
C GLU A 36 18.24 -11.48 -9.78
N SER A 37 17.12 -11.87 -9.17
CA SER A 37 16.64 -13.27 -9.18
C SER A 37 16.21 -13.80 -10.55
N ILE A 38 15.93 -12.91 -11.51
CA ILE A 38 15.46 -13.27 -12.86
C ILE A 38 16.36 -12.71 -13.95
N LYS A 39 17.54 -12.19 -13.60
CA LYS A 39 18.44 -11.50 -14.54
C LYS A 39 18.84 -12.36 -15.74
N ASP A 40 18.94 -13.68 -15.52
CA ASP A 40 19.38 -14.66 -16.51
C ASP A 40 18.23 -15.15 -17.41
N ASP A 41 16.97 -14.84 -17.07
CA ASP A 41 15.78 -15.14 -17.87
C ASP A 41 15.24 -13.86 -18.51
N HIS A 42 15.52 -13.69 -19.79
CA HIS A 42 15.13 -12.49 -20.53
C HIS A 42 13.61 -12.26 -20.54
N MET A 43 12.82 -13.34 -20.59
CA MET A 43 11.36 -13.25 -20.69
C MET A 43 10.76 -12.83 -19.35
N LEU A 44 11.21 -13.45 -18.26
CA LEU A 44 10.80 -13.08 -16.90
C LEU A 44 11.26 -11.66 -16.56
N ASN A 45 12.47 -11.26 -16.95
CA ASN A 45 12.99 -9.93 -16.73
C ASN A 45 12.09 -8.86 -17.38
N GLN A 46 11.73 -9.03 -18.65
CA GLN A 46 10.80 -8.12 -19.33
C GLN A 46 9.42 -8.08 -18.66
N ALA A 47 8.89 -9.23 -18.23
CA ALA A 47 7.62 -9.30 -17.53
C ALA A 47 7.67 -8.56 -16.17
N LEU A 48 8.74 -8.74 -15.39
CA LEU A 48 8.93 -8.03 -14.13
C LEU A 48 9.06 -6.53 -14.34
N LEU A 49 9.87 -6.07 -15.29
CA LEU A 49 10.05 -4.64 -15.57
C LEU A 49 8.73 -3.98 -15.97
N THR A 50 7.93 -4.69 -16.76
CA THR A 50 6.57 -4.26 -17.11
C THR A 50 5.70 -4.17 -15.85
N LEU A 51 5.66 -5.22 -15.02
CA LEU A 51 4.90 -5.21 -13.76
C LEU A 51 5.33 -4.10 -12.82
N LEU A 52 6.64 -3.86 -12.69
CA LEU A 52 7.18 -2.78 -11.88
C LEU A 52 6.78 -1.41 -12.41
N THR A 53 6.61 -1.24 -13.72
CA THR A 53 6.13 0.02 -14.29
C THR A 53 4.67 0.28 -13.91
N TRP A 54 3.82 -0.75 -13.87
CA TRP A 54 2.38 -0.60 -13.66
C TRP A 54 1.92 -0.71 -12.21
N ALA A 55 2.56 -1.56 -11.39
CA ALA A 55 2.05 -1.95 -10.08
C ALA A 55 2.90 -1.45 -8.90
N HIS A 56 4.12 -0.96 -9.15
CA HIS A 56 5.09 -0.64 -8.10
C HIS A 56 4.84 0.70 -7.39
N TYR A 57 3.97 1.57 -7.93
CA TYR A 57 3.73 2.91 -7.37
C TYR A 57 2.27 3.34 -7.50
N SER A 58 1.38 2.60 -6.82
CA SER A 58 -0.02 3.04 -6.75
C SER A 58 -0.10 4.35 -5.97
N THR A 59 -0.58 5.41 -6.63
CA THR A 59 -0.82 6.72 -6.05
C THR A 59 -2.33 6.96 -6.03
N ILE A 60 -2.89 7.07 -4.83
CA ILE A 60 -4.32 7.23 -4.59
C ILE A 60 -4.52 8.66 -4.06
N PRO A 61 -5.16 9.57 -4.80
CA PRO A 61 -5.48 10.89 -4.29
C PRO A 61 -6.39 10.77 -3.06
N ILE A 62 -6.08 11.48 -1.98
CA ILE A 62 -6.88 11.45 -0.75
C ILE A 62 -8.28 12.02 -0.98
N MET A 63 -8.44 12.90 -1.98
CA MET A 63 -9.76 13.38 -2.40
C MET A 63 -10.65 12.29 -3.00
N ASP A 64 -10.06 11.23 -3.54
CA ASP A 64 -10.80 10.13 -4.14
C ASP A 64 -11.05 9.00 -3.14
N VAL A 65 -10.49 9.05 -1.93
CA VAL A 65 -10.72 8.03 -0.90
C VAL A 65 -12.11 8.22 -0.30
N LEU A 66 -12.94 7.18 -0.41
CA LEU A 66 -14.30 7.13 0.10
C LEU A 66 -14.35 6.59 1.53
N ASP A 67 -13.61 5.52 1.79
CA ASP A 67 -13.57 4.85 3.09
C ASP A 67 -12.32 3.98 3.22
N VAL A 68 -11.97 3.66 4.47
CA VAL A 68 -10.90 2.72 4.82
C VAL A 68 -11.38 1.73 5.87
N VAL A 69 -11.22 0.43 5.57
CA VAL A 69 -11.63 -0.68 6.44
C VAL A 69 -10.42 -1.54 6.76
N ILE A 70 -10.39 -2.14 7.94
CA ILE A 70 -9.40 -3.15 8.32
C ILE A 70 -10.12 -4.47 8.50
N GLU A 71 -9.58 -5.54 7.92
CA GLU A 71 -10.02 -6.91 8.13
C GLU A 71 -8.89 -7.74 8.73
N THR A 72 -9.21 -8.60 9.70
CA THR A 72 -8.25 -9.56 10.26
C THR A 72 -8.08 -10.72 9.29
N ILE A 73 -6.83 -11.12 9.04
CA ILE A 73 -6.54 -12.29 8.22
C ILE A 73 -6.37 -13.49 9.14
N PRO A 74 -7.10 -14.59 8.93
CA PRO A 74 -6.88 -15.82 9.68
C PRO A 74 -5.45 -16.33 9.46
N SER A 75 -4.68 -16.39 10.54
CA SER A 75 -3.29 -16.84 10.53
C SER A 75 -3.15 -18.16 11.29
N PRO A 76 -2.44 -19.17 10.74
CA PRO A 76 -2.12 -20.39 11.48
C PRO A 76 -1.35 -20.11 12.79
N PRO A 77 -1.45 -20.98 13.81
CA PRO A 77 -0.68 -20.83 15.04
C PRO A 77 0.82 -20.72 14.76
N GLY A 78 1.49 -19.72 15.35
CA GLY A 78 2.91 -19.47 15.17
C GLY A 78 3.27 -18.65 13.92
N SER A 79 2.31 -18.28 13.08
CA SER A 79 2.54 -17.33 11.99
C SER A 79 2.29 -15.88 12.43
N PRO A 80 2.94 -14.89 11.80
CA PRO A 80 2.68 -13.48 12.08
C PRO A 80 1.20 -13.14 11.84
N GLU A 81 0.60 -12.45 12.79
CA GLU A 81 -0.73 -11.89 12.60
C GLU A 81 -0.64 -10.74 11.58
N LEU A 82 -1.52 -10.78 10.58
CA LEU A 82 -1.62 -9.75 9.55
C LEU A 82 -3.04 -9.21 9.50
N MET A 83 -3.14 -7.93 9.17
CA MET A 83 -4.38 -7.25 8.89
C MET A 83 -4.36 -6.75 7.45
N LYS A 84 -5.52 -6.87 6.80
CA LYS A 84 -5.78 -6.34 5.47
C LYS A 84 -6.38 -4.95 5.61
N LEU A 85 -5.65 -3.92 5.20
CA LEU A 85 -6.15 -2.57 5.04
C LEU A 85 -6.78 -2.44 3.64
N ILE A 86 -8.08 -2.16 3.60
CA ILE A 86 -8.85 -1.94 2.38
C ILE A 86 -9.10 -0.45 2.23
N ILE A 87 -8.59 0.14 1.15
CA ILE A 87 -8.87 1.53 0.78
C ILE A 87 -9.87 1.51 -0.38
N LYS A 88 -11.06 2.07 -0.14
CA LYS A 88 -12.09 2.25 -1.15
C LYS A 88 -11.98 3.63 -1.75
N SER A 89 -11.88 3.72 -3.08
CA SER A 89 -11.65 5.00 -3.76
C SER A 89 -12.41 5.12 -5.08
N ASN A 90 -12.75 6.34 -5.47
CA ASN A 90 -13.23 6.67 -6.81
C ASN A 90 -12.13 6.47 -7.84
N PHE A 91 -12.43 5.81 -8.95
CA PHE A 91 -11.49 5.63 -10.04
C PHE A 91 -12.24 5.52 -11.38
N GLN A 92 -11.93 6.42 -12.32
CA GLN A 92 -12.48 6.40 -13.69
C GLN A 92 -14.00 6.26 -13.78
N GLY A 93 -14.75 6.97 -12.92
CA GLY A 93 -16.21 6.92 -12.90
C GLY A 93 -16.81 5.71 -12.18
N GLY A 94 -15.98 4.86 -11.58
CA GLY A 94 -16.38 3.73 -10.74
C GLY A 94 -15.68 3.72 -9.38
N GLN A 95 -15.74 2.57 -8.71
CA GLN A 95 -15.07 2.31 -7.43
C GLN A 95 -13.94 1.31 -7.62
N ARG A 96 -12.81 1.57 -6.96
CA ARG A 96 -11.66 0.68 -6.90
C ARG A 96 -11.31 0.38 -5.45
N LEU A 97 -10.95 -0.87 -5.19
CA LEU A 97 -10.44 -1.33 -3.91
C LEU A 97 -8.93 -1.52 -4.02
N TYR A 98 -8.20 -0.97 -3.06
CA TYR A 98 -6.78 -1.22 -2.87
C TYR A 98 -6.60 -1.99 -1.58
N GLU A 99 -5.88 -3.11 -1.66
CA GLU A 99 -5.69 -4.02 -0.53
C GLU A 99 -4.21 -4.04 -0.15
N VAL A 100 -3.93 -3.75 1.13
CA VAL A 100 -2.58 -3.69 1.67
C VAL A 100 -2.49 -4.57 2.91
N TYR A 101 -1.47 -5.41 2.96
CA TYR A 101 -1.25 -6.37 4.04
C TYR A 101 -0.21 -5.80 5.00
N LEU A 102 -0.61 -5.58 6.24
CA LEU A 102 0.19 -4.89 7.26
C LEU A 102 0.15 -5.65 8.57
N ASN A 103 1.12 -5.39 9.45
CA ASN A 103 0.96 -5.78 10.85
C ASN A 103 -0.20 -4.99 11.49
N PRO A 104 -0.81 -5.48 12.58
CA PRO A 104 -1.98 -4.86 13.19
C PRO A 104 -1.79 -3.40 13.61
N ALA A 105 -0.64 -3.06 14.20
CA ALA A 105 -0.36 -1.71 14.69
C ALA A 105 -0.30 -0.70 13.54
N ASP A 106 0.37 -1.07 12.44
CA ASP A 106 0.50 -0.27 11.24
C ASP A 106 -0.84 -0.10 10.52
N ALA A 107 -1.62 -1.16 10.41
CA ALA A 107 -2.96 -1.12 9.82
C ALA A 107 -3.87 -0.13 10.57
N GLN A 108 -3.92 -0.25 11.90
CA GLN A 108 -4.73 0.62 12.75
C GLN A 108 -4.28 2.08 12.68
N LYS A 109 -2.97 2.32 12.72
CA LYS A 109 -2.41 3.66 12.59
C LYS A 109 -2.76 4.29 11.25
N LEU A 110 -2.51 3.61 10.14
CA LEU A 110 -2.82 4.13 8.81
C LEU A 110 -4.31 4.37 8.62
N ALA A 111 -5.17 3.43 9.01
CA ALA A 111 -6.61 3.61 8.89
C ALA A 111 -7.11 4.81 9.70
N SER A 112 -6.63 4.97 10.93
CA SER A 112 -6.98 6.12 11.78
C SER A 112 -6.58 7.44 11.14
N GLU A 113 -5.36 7.51 10.61
CA GLU A 113 -4.84 8.73 10.00
C GLU A 113 -5.53 9.07 8.68
N VAL A 114 -5.79 8.08 7.81
CA VAL A 114 -6.60 8.32 6.60
C VAL A 114 -8.00 8.79 6.99
N LYS A 115 -8.65 8.15 7.98
CA LYS A 115 -9.98 8.54 8.47
C LYS A 115 -10.00 9.96 8.99
N LYS A 116 -9.00 10.39 9.77
CA LYS A 116 -8.87 11.78 10.24
C LYS A 116 -8.78 12.76 9.09
N ILE A 117 -7.98 12.45 8.06
CA ILE A 117 -7.79 13.34 6.92
C ILE A 117 -9.09 13.45 6.11
N ILE A 118 -9.76 12.33 5.80
CA ILE A 118 -11.01 12.37 5.02
C ILE A 118 -12.18 12.98 5.82
N SER A 119 -12.24 12.77 7.14
CA SER A 119 -13.29 13.36 7.98
C SER A 119 -13.11 14.86 8.15
N SER A 120 -11.87 15.36 8.16
CA SER A 120 -11.60 16.81 8.24
C SER A 120 -12.05 17.60 7.00
N LYS A 121 -12.53 16.92 5.95
CA LYS A 121 -13.08 17.53 4.74
C LYS A 121 -14.58 17.81 4.81
N PHE A 122 -15.28 17.26 5.81
CA PHE A 122 -16.72 17.43 6.05
C PHE A 122 -16.97 18.11 7.41
#